data_AF-A0ABD6HDM9-F1
#
_entry.id   AF-A0ABD6HDM9-F1
#
_cell.length_a   1.000
_cell.length_b   1.000
_cell.length_c   1.000
_cell.angle_alpha   90.00
_cell.angle_beta   90.00
_cell.angle_gamma   90.00
#
_symmetry.space_group_name_H-M   'P 1'
#
loop_
_entity.id
_entity.type
_entity.pdbx_description
1 polymer ?
#
loop_
_entity_poly.entity_id
_entity_poly.type
_entity_poly.pdbx_seq_one_letter_code
_entity_poly.pdbx_strand_id
1 'polypeptide(L)'
;MEPKTIDDKDNMVTETVPVREKPVFTYALKRSPPYLSTRSFRKQVKKIEDAVRLSKVETPIKSVQLEYTKLALDWSVVCKEVEVEMLPSAIIGEMWYGMNSYSISKTPSEGQELLGVKKALDQNYLKQAKDTGLLDIRCLSNVTNVYQDPNSDKDSPIYVINVEQIAPTDVANPTLLVYRAKNVIFSAGSMHTASMLLEYSNNPNPEAPDTKGLPALSKYVGKFWGQNGDVTGTQDLSIKTRPSDGGPGSTDASFYFVNDDTLNGITLPDDELEAAFNQSIDYMKVNKSASFIRLMLYPAWYDEADNLQNTYNMSVCYQPAPGEFLVDPASDKSSGRKVYSLYYPNTPTEKDEGAEPTEVGDINVGVLDSVNALTTVLTTWGEVNASKEGESLTRRNGPLTYRGPLPALQSTRLHHARSLEGWDPKRVPEEFVVAYGVTAHPLGGCVLGKACNKHGQVLAADNETAVPGLYVVDGSLIPGSTGAATPAWTIAAVAEYCMTKITGNIVGTTQQ
;
A
#
# COMPACT_ATOMS: atom_id res chain seq x y z
N MET A 1 0.85 -20.55 27.47
CA MET A 1 2.17 -20.91 26.91
C MET A 1 3.18 -20.80 28.04
N GLU A 2 3.92 -21.86 28.35
CA GLU A 2 5.00 -21.76 29.35
C GLU A 2 6.14 -20.89 28.78
N PRO A 3 6.89 -20.16 29.64
CA PRO A 3 7.97 -19.29 29.18
C PRO A 3 9.08 -20.09 28.49
N LYS A 4 9.52 -19.66 27.31
CA LYS A 4 10.74 -20.16 26.67
C LYS A 4 11.96 -19.58 27.40
N THR A 5 12.96 -20.40 27.69
CA THR A 5 14.25 -19.93 28.23
C THR A 5 15.22 -19.73 27.06
N ILE A 6 15.76 -18.51 26.93
CA ILE A 6 16.81 -18.18 25.97
C ILE A 6 18.15 -18.27 26.71
N ASP A 7 19.08 -19.03 26.18
CA ASP A 7 20.47 -18.99 26.64
C ASP A 7 21.23 -17.92 25.85
N ASP A 8 21.47 -16.78 26.49
CA ASP A 8 22.10 -15.61 25.88
C ASP A 8 23.56 -15.84 25.46
N LYS A 9 24.25 -16.81 26.07
CA LYS A 9 25.66 -17.11 25.72
C LYS A 9 25.76 -17.91 24.43
N ASP A 10 24.84 -18.84 24.21
CA ASP A 10 24.88 -19.77 23.09
C ASP A 10 23.87 -19.46 21.96
N ASN A 11 22.98 -18.48 22.18
CA ASN A 11 21.93 -18.07 21.23
C ASN A 11 21.01 -19.25 20.85
N MET A 12 20.60 -20.03 21.86
CA MET A 12 19.79 -21.24 21.74
C MET A 12 18.40 -21.03 22.36
N VAL A 13 17.36 -21.57 21.73
CA VAL A 13 15.99 -21.62 22.28
C VAL A 13 15.63 -23.06 22.59
N THR A 14 15.09 -23.28 23.79
CA THR A 14 14.56 -24.58 24.21
C THR A 14 13.04 -24.52 24.22
N GLU A 15 12.41 -25.48 23.54
CA GLU A 15 10.97 -25.59 23.52
C GLU A 15 10.50 -26.89 24.20
N THR A 16 9.53 -26.75 25.09
CA THR A 16 8.84 -27.87 25.74
C THR A 16 7.46 -28.02 25.13
N VAL A 17 7.22 -29.11 24.40
CA VAL A 17 5.89 -29.41 23.85
C VAL A 17 5.14 -30.29 24.84
N PRO A 18 3.89 -29.97 25.21
CA PRO A 18 3.11 -30.78 26.12
C PRO A 18 2.55 -32.00 25.39
N VAL A 19 3.31 -33.10 25.40
CA VAL A 19 2.80 -34.45 25.14
C VAL A 19 3.27 -35.35 26.27
N ARG A 20 2.39 -36.26 26.71
CA ARG A 20 2.74 -37.32 27.66
C ARG A 20 3.96 -38.07 27.10
N GLU A 21 5.08 -37.94 27.79
CA GLU A 21 6.44 -38.43 27.49
C GLU A 21 7.26 -37.52 26.56
N LYS A 22 8.24 -36.84 27.16
CA LYS A 22 8.95 -35.63 26.69
C LYS A 22 10.05 -35.93 25.65
N PRO A 23 10.03 -35.25 24.50
CA PRO A 23 11.26 -34.75 23.89
C PRO A 23 11.36 -33.23 24.09
N VAL A 24 12.44 -32.82 24.75
CA VAL A 24 12.87 -31.42 24.79
C VAL A 24 13.75 -31.18 23.57
N PHE A 25 13.42 -30.18 22.76
CA PHE A 25 14.21 -29.81 21.60
C PHE A 25 14.91 -28.46 21.84
N THR A 26 16.22 -28.43 21.61
CA THR A 26 17.01 -27.21 21.67
C THR A 26 17.62 -26.94 20.30
N TYR A 27 17.41 -25.74 19.76
CA TYR A 27 17.97 -25.33 18.48
C TYR A 27 18.53 -23.92 18.53
N ALA A 28 19.58 -23.66 17.75
CA ALA A 28 20.18 -22.34 17.67
C ALA A 28 19.22 -21.38 16.96
N LEU A 29 19.07 -20.15 17.46
CA LEU A 29 18.29 -19.09 16.81
C LEU A 29 18.76 -18.85 15.37
N LYS A 30 20.08 -18.93 15.13
CA LYS A 30 20.66 -18.90 13.77
C LYS A 30 20.25 -20.07 12.87
N ARG A 31 19.52 -21.07 13.36
CA ARG A 31 19.00 -22.22 12.59
C ARG A 31 17.46 -22.26 12.63
N SER A 32 16.79 -21.25 13.17
CA SER A 32 15.33 -21.18 13.19
C SER A 32 14.75 -20.96 11.79
N PRO A 33 13.55 -21.50 11.49
CA PRO A 33 12.89 -21.33 10.19
C PRO A 33 12.73 -19.86 9.74
N PRO A 34 12.36 -18.90 10.60
CA PRO A 34 12.26 -17.49 10.21
C PRO A 34 13.61 -16.87 9.79
N TYR A 35 14.68 -17.13 10.54
CA TYR A 35 16.01 -16.63 10.17
C TYR A 35 16.56 -17.36 8.92
N LEU A 36 16.07 -18.57 8.63
CA LEU A 36 16.36 -19.29 7.39
C LEU A 36 15.64 -18.70 6.17
N SER A 37 14.42 -18.15 6.28
CA SER A 37 13.68 -17.60 5.13
C SER A 37 14.37 -16.34 4.56
N THR A 38 14.69 -15.35 5.40
CA THR A 38 15.44 -14.15 4.97
C THR A 38 16.80 -14.51 4.37
N ARG A 39 17.57 -15.42 5.00
CA ARG A 39 18.86 -15.86 4.44
C ARG A 39 18.70 -16.64 3.14
N SER A 40 17.66 -17.46 3.02
CA SER A 40 17.40 -18.22 1.81
C SER A 40 17.02 -17.28 0.67
N PHE A 41 16.14 -16.30 0.92
CA PHE A 41 15.79 -15.25 -0.04
C PHE A 41 17.06 -14.53 -0.53
N ARG A 42 17.89 -14.03 0.39
CA ARG A 42 19.16 -13.35 0.05
C ARG A 42 20.12 -14.23 -0.75
N LYS A 43 20.27 -15.51 -0.38
CA LYS A 43 21.12 -16.46 -1.09
C LYS A 43 20.63 -16.68 -2.53
N GLN A 44 19.32 -16.72 -2.73
CA GLN A 44 18.73 -16.93 -4.04
C GLN A 44 18.76 -15.70 -4.92
N VAL A 45 18.48 -14.51 -4.37
CA VAL A 45 18.71 -13.23 -5.04
C VAL A 45 20.16 -13.16 -5.55
N LYS A 46 21.14 -13.52 -4.71
CA LYS A 46 22.54 -13.58 -5.11
C LYS A 46 22.81 -14.57 -6.25
N LYS A 47 22.18 -15.75 -6.24
CA LYS A 47 22.32 -16.71 -7.34
C LYS A 47 21.80 -16.15 -8.65
N ILE A 48 20.68 -15.42 -8.62
CA ILE A 48 20.10 -14.78 -9.80
C ILE A 48 21.03 -13.68 -10.28
N GLU A 49 21.51 -12.81 -9.39
CA GLU A 49 22.52 -11.79 -9.70
C GLU A 49 23.75 -12.40 -10.39
N ASP A 50 24.31 -13.48 -9.83
CA ASP A 50 25.46 -14.19 -10.41
C ASP A 50 25.11 -14.82 -11.78
N ALA A 51 23.90 -15.33 -11.95
CA ALA A 51 23.44 -15.91 -13.22
C ALA A 51 23.26 -14.86 -14.31
N VAL A 52 22.65 -13.71 -13.96
CA VAL A 52 22.47 -12.53 -14.83
C VAL A 52 23.84 -11.98 -15.22
N ARG A 53 24.73 -11.74 -14.26
CA ARG A 53 26.07 -11.17 -14.51
C ARG A 53 26.94 -12.07 -15.41
N LEU A 54 26.79 -13.38 -15.30
CA LEU A 54 27.55 -14.36 -16.07
C LEU A 54 26.83 -14.81 -17.35
N SER A 55 25.69 -14.19 -17.69
CA SER A 55 24.84 -14.56 -18.84
C SER A 55 24.51 -16.05 -18.90
N LYS A 56 24.31 -16.68 -17.72
CA LYS A 56 24.04 -18.12 -17.60
C LYS A 56 22.59 -18.49 -17.93
N VAL A 57 21.69 -17.50 -17.91
CA VAL A 57 20.27 -17.63 -18.24
C VAL A 57 19.92 -16.53 -19.23
N GLU A 58 19.14 -16.87 -20.24
CA GLU A 58 18.56 -15.89 -21.15
C GLU A 58 17.41 -15.18 -20.43
N THR A 59 17.64 -13.94 -20.01
CA THR A 59 16.65 -13.18 -19.23
C THR A 59 16.69 -11.70 -19.61
N PRO A 60 15.54 -11.00 -19.60
CA PRO A 60 15.51 -9.55 -19.76
C PRO A 60 16.03 -8.79 -18.54
N ILE A 61 16.19 -9.43 -17.38
CA ILE A 61 16.73 -8.80 -16.16
C ILE A 61 18.19 -8.39 -16.41
N LYS A 62 18.52 -7.12 -16.12
CA LYS A 62 19.85 -6.55 -16.32
C LYS A 62 20.64 -6.43 -15.02
N SER A 63 20.00 -6.09 -13.92
CA SER A 63 20.62 -5.99 -12.61
C SER A 63 19.64 -6.29 -11.48
N VAL A 64 20.19 -6.64 -10.31
CA VAL A 64 19.42 -6.95 -9.10
C VAL A 64 20.08 -6.27 -7.91
N GLN A 65 19.30 -5.60 -7.07
CA GLN A 65 19.78 -4.91 -5.87
C GLN A 65 19.06 -5.46 -4.64
N LEU A 66 19.83 -5.97 -3.67
CA LEU A 66 19.30 -6.51 -2.41
C LEU A 66 19.43 -5.47 -1.29
N GLU A 67 18.35 -5.24 -0.56
CA GLU A 67 18.30 -4.29 0.55
C GLU A 67 17.64 -4.87 1.80
N TYR A 68 17.94 -4.23 2.93
CA TYR A 68 17.16 -4.41 4.15
C TYR A 68 16.10 -3.33 4.19
N THR A 69 14.85 -3.74 4.39
CA THR A 69 13.75 -2.78 4.49
C THR A 69 13.83 -2.09 5.85
N LYS A 70 13.90 -0.75 5.84
CA LYS A 70 13.74 0.05 7.05
C LYS A 70 12.26 0.12 7.40
N LEU A 71 11.85 -0.56 8.47
CA LEU A 71 10.50 -0.41 9.01
C LEU A 71 10.43 0.84 9.90
N ALA A 72 9.36 1.62 9.77
CA ALA A 72 9.09 2.80 10.60
C ALA A 72 8.54 2.39 11.98
N LEU A 73 9.31 1.59 12.72
CA LEU A 73 8.97 1.09 14.05
C LEU A 73 9.77 1.82 15.13
N ASP A 74 9.15 2.03 16.27
CA ASP A 74 9.82 2.48 17.48
C ASP A 74 10.33 1.27 18.27
N TRP A 75 11.63 0.97 18.14
CA TRP A 75 12.27 -0.16 18.82
C TRP A 75 12.29 -0.01 20.34
N SER A 76 12.18 1.21 20.88
CA SER A 76 12.09 1.38 22.34
C SER A 76 10.78 0.82 22.89
N VAL A 77 9.68 0.90 22.13
CA VAL A 77 8.39 0.29 22.47
C VAL A 77 8.51 -1.23 22.45
N VAL A 78 9.21 -1.79 21.45
CA VAL A 78 9.47 -3.24 21.38
C VAL A 78 10.27 -3.72 22.61
N CYS A 79 11.29 -2.96 23.07
CA CYS A 79 12.01 -3.27 24.30
C CYS A 79 11.07 -3.30 25.51
N LYS A 80 10.17 -2.31 25.65
CA LYS A 80 9.17 -2.27 26.72
C LYS A 80 8.19 -3.45 26.68
N GLU A 81 7.83 -3.94 25.49
CA GLU A 81 7.02 -5.16 25.35
C GLU A 81 7.78 -6.39 25.88
N VAL A 82 9.08 -6.53 25.57
CA VAL A 82 9.94 -7.63 26.05
C VAL A 82 10.11 -7.58 27.58
N GLU A 83 10.22 -6.38 28.14
CA GLU A 83 10.33 -6.14 29.58
C GLU A 83 8.98 -6.23 30.32
N VAL A 84 7.89 -6.50 29.60
CA VAL A 84 6.53 -6.63 30.14
C VAL A 84 6.03 -5.34 30.82
N GLU A 85 6.50 -4.19 30.35
CA GLU A 85 6.08 -2.86 30.86
C GLU A 85 4.80 -2.35 30.18
N MET A 86 4.36 -3.02 29.12
CA MET A 86 3.15 -2.71 28.35
C MET A 86 2.55 -3.96 27.71
N LEU A 87 1.34 -3.86 27.14
CA LEU A 87 0.74 -4.99 26.42
C LEU A 87 1.55 -5.26 25.14
N PRO A 88 1.98 -6.52 24.90
CA PRO A 88 2.75 -6.84 23.72
C PRO A 88 1.87 -6.80 22.48
N SER A 89 2.44 -6.32 21.37
CA SER A 89 1.84 -6.33 20.05
C SER A 89 2.83 -6.78 18.99
N ALA A 90 4.01 -6.17 18.91
CA ALA A 90 5.03 -6.53 17.94
C ALA A 90 5.69 -7.88 18.27
N ILE A 91 6.00 -8.15 19.54
CA ILE A 91 6.68 -9.39 19.93
C ILE A 91 5.80 -10.64 19.84
N ILE A 92 4.47 -10.45 19.73
CA ILE A 92 3.49 -11.53 19.55
C ILE A 92 2.88 -11.57 18.14
N GLY A 93 3.28 -10.67 17.25
CA GLY A 93 2.84 -10.68 15.85
C GLY A 93 1.48 -10.01 15.57
N GLU A 94 0.94 -9.23 16.51
CA GLU A 94 -0.32 -8.47 16.37
C GLU A 94 -0.15 -7.22 15.48
N MET A 95 0.16 -7.44 14.21
CA MET A 95 0.53 -6.38 13.28
C MET A 95 -0.65 -5.50 12.84
N TRP A 96 -1.83 -6.09 12.61
CA TRP A 96 -2.98 -5.39 12.04
C TRP A 96 -3.62 -4.43 13.04
N TYR A 97 -3.91 -4.93 14.22
CA TYR A 97 -4.60 -4.19 15.26
C TYR A 97 -3.61 -3.68 16.30
N GLY A 98 -2.74 -4.54 16.83
CA GLY A 98 -1.85 -4.22 17.95
C GLY A 98 -0.77 -3.18 17.65
N MET A 99 -0.02 -3.30 16.55
CA MET A 99 1.11 -2.40 16.26
C MET A 99 0.69 -0.97 15.90
N ASN A 100 -0.56 -0.79 15.45
CA ASN A 100 -1.18 0.53 15.26
C ASN A 100 -1.91 1.01 16.53
N SER A 101 -2.12 0.14 17.51
CA SER A 101 -2.85 0.40 18.75
C SER A 101 -1.92 0.74 19.91
N TYR A 102 -2.54 1.27 20.96
CA TYR A 102 -1.87 1.84 22.12
C TYR A 102 -1.86 0.90 23.30
N SER A 103 -0.71 0.84 23.96
CA SER A 103 -0.69 0.51 25.38
C SER A 103 -0.52 1.77 26.21
N ILE A 104 -1.30 1.84 27.29
CA ILE A 104 -1.06 2.81 28.37
C ILE A 104 0.06 2.23 29.24
N SER A 105 1.23 2.88 29.26
CA SER A 105 2.27 2.52 30.23
C SER A 105 1.81 2.91 31.64
N LYS A 106 2.04 2.03 32.62
CA LYS A 106 1.68 2.24 34.03
C LYS A 106 2.84 2.75 34.89
N THR A 107 3.95 3.22 34.31
CA THR A 107 5.12 3.65 35.09
C THR A 107 4.82 4.89 35.97
N PRO A 108 5.52 5.05 37.12
CA PRO A 108 5.03 5.81 38.28
C PRO A 108 5.17 7.34 38.20
N SER A 109 5.35 7.92 37.01
CA SER A 109 5.46 9.37 36.83
C SER A 109 4.22 9.92 36.14
N GLU A 110 3.10 9.95 36.87
CA GLU A 110 1.86 10.77 36.74
C GLU A 110 1.24 11.07 35.36
N GLY A 111 1.76 10.55 34.25
CA GLY A 111 1.30 10.81 32.89
C GLY A 111 0.78 9.55 32.22
N GLN A 112 -0.37 9.65 31.56
CA GLN A 112 -0.80 8.64 30.59
C GLN A 112 0.01 8.85 29.30
N GLU A 113 1.02 8.02 29.06
CA GLU A 113 1.76 8.00 27.80
C GLU A 113 1.16 6.93 26.86
N LEU A 114 0.80 7.35 25.65
CA LEU A 114 0.34 6.47 24.58
C LEU A 114 1.56 5.92 23.82
N LEU A 115 1.81 4.63 23.94
CA LEU A 115 2.91 3.94 23.26
C LEU A 115 2.37 2.97 22.20
N GLY A 116 2.82 3.12 20.96
CA GLY A 116 2.53 2.18 19.87
C GLY A 116 3.79 1.94 19.03
N VAL A 117 3.95 0.71 18.52
CA VAL A 117 5.19 0.32 17.85
C VAL A 117 5.34 1.01 16.50
N LYS A 118 4.25 1.24 15.76
CA LYS A 118 4.29 2.04 14.53
C LYS A 118 4.07 3.51 14.87
N LYS A 119 4.92 4.39 14.30
CA LYS A 119 4.79 5.85 14.42
C LYS A 119 3.62 6.38 13.56
N ALA A 120 2.39 6.07 13.97
CA ALA A 120 1.16 6.49 13.32
C ALA A 120 0.92 8.02 13.44
N LEU A 121 -0.04 8.54 12.66
CA LEU A 121 -0.24 10.00 12.50
C LEU A 121 -0.61 10.72 13.81
N ASP A 122 -1.30 10.01 14.68
CA ASP A 122 -1.69 10.37 16.05
C ASP A 122 -0.52 10.42 17.04
N GLN A 123 0.62 9.83 16.72
CA GLN A 123 1.86 9.96 17.51
C GLN A 123 2.82 11.03 16.99
N ASN A 124 2.54 11.62 15.82
CA ASN A 124 3.39 12.65 15.22
C ASN A 124 2.61 13.93 14.83
N TYR A 125 2.09 14.07 13.61
CA TYR A 125 1.46 15.28 13.10
C TYR A 125 0.23 15.68 13.89
N LEU A 126 -0.68 14.74 14.17
CA LEU A 126 -1.91 15.07 14.91
C LEU A 126 -1.60 15.37 16.38
N LYS A 127 -0.59 14.72 16.97
CA LYS A 127 -0.11 15.07 18.30
C LYS A 127 0.41 16.50 18.34
N GLN A 128 1.35 16.84 17.44
CA GLN A 128 1.93 18.18 17.35
C GLN A 128 0.85 19.24 17.10
N ALA A 129 -0.09 18.96 16.19
CA ALA A 129 -1.21 19.85 15.92
C ALA A 129 -2.16 19.97 17.14
N LYS A 130 -2.40 18.90 17.90
CA LYS A 130 -3.19 18.95 19.14
C LYS A 130 -2.49 19.75 20.24
N ASP A 131 -1.17 19.63 20.37
CA ASP A 131 -0.35 20.34 21.34
C ASP A 131 -0.40 21.88 21.14
N THR A 132 -0.77 22.35 19.94
CA THR A 132 -0.99 23.81 19.70
C THR A 132 -2.23 24.36 20.40
N GLY A 133 -3.15 23.52 20.85
CA GLY A 133 -4.45 23.93 21.38
C GLY A 133 -5.46 24.43 20.33
N LEU A 134 -5.09 24.43 19.03
CA LEU A 134 -5.93 24.94 17.94
C LEU A 134 -6.66 23.83 17.17
N LEU A 135 -6.32 22.56 17.40
CA LEU A 135 -6.94 21.41 16.73
C LEU A 135 -8.07 20.81 17.57
N ASP A 136 -9.26 20.77 16.99
CA ASP A 136 -10.33 19.86 17.40
C ASP A 136 -10.40 18.65 16.45
N ILE A 137 -10.65 17.46 17.00
CA ILE A 137 -10.83 16.23 16.23
C ILE A 137 -12.15 15.60 16.67
N ARG A 138 -13.05 15.39 15.71
CA ARG A 138 -14.33 14.73 15.94
C ARG A 138 -14.34 13.36 15.29
N CYS A 139 -14.03 12.33 16.09
CA CYS A 139 -14.18 10.94 15.68
C CYS A 139 -15.66 10.58 15.51
N LEU A 140 -15.93 9.44 14.84
CA LEU A 140 -17.28 8.92 14.58
C LEU A 140 -18.19 9.99 13.94
N SER A 141 -17.64 10.77 13.02
CA SER A 141 -18.33 11.89 12.37
C SER A 141 -18.18 11.72 10.87
N ASN A 142 -19.26 11.32 10.20
CA ASN A 142 -19.26 11.08 8.77
C ASN A 142 -19.74 12.32 8.02
N VAL A 143 -18.89 12.91 7.18
CA VAL A 143 -19.30 14.04 6.32
C VAL A 143 -20.19 13.50 5.20
N THR A 144 -21.44 13.96 5.13
CA THR A 144 -22.43 13.48 4.15
C THR A 144 -22.68 14.46 3.02
N ASN A 145 -22.42 15.75 3.24
CA ASN A 145 -22.52 16.77 2.20
C ASN A 145 -21.65 17.99 2.48
N VAL A 146 -21.12 18.62 1.42
CA VAL A 146 -20.49 19.94 1.46
C VAL A 146 -21.06 20.78 0.32
N TYR A 147 -21.57 21.97 0.63
CA TYR A 147 -22.11 22.88 -0.37
C TYR A 147 -21.80 24.35 -0.04
N GLN A 148 -21.88 25.24 -1.02
CA GLN A 148 -21.75 26.68 -0.80
C GLN A 148 -23.06 27.24 -0.24
N ASP A 149 -22.96 28.06 0.81
CA ASP A 149 -24.08 28.85 1.31
C ASP A 149 -24.55 29.78 0.17
N PRO A 150 -25.81 29.67 -0.28
CA PRO A 150 -26.31 30.42 -1.42
C PRO A 150 -26.32 31.94 -1.18
N ASN A 151 -26.20 32.39 0.06
CA ASN A 151 -26.16 33.80 0.43
C ASN A 151 -24.73 34.34 0.61
N SER A 152 -23.71 33.50 0.44
CA SER A 152 -22.31 33.92 0.57
C SER A 152 -21.78 34.62 -0.69
N ASP A 153 -20.74 35.43 -0.50
CA ASP A 153 -20.05 36.12 -1.59
C ASP A 153 -19.35 35.11 -2.51
N LYS A 154 -19.42 35.29 -3.83
CA LYS A 154 -18.82 34.35 -4.80
C LYS A 154 -17.29 34.33 -4.74
N ASP A 155 -16.68 35.46 -4.40
CA ASP A 155 -15.23 35.61 -4.27
C ASP A 155 -14.74 35.26 -2.85
N SER A 156 -15.67 35.12 -1.89
CA SER A 156 -15.41 34.70 -0.52
C SER A 156 -16.51 33.76 0.01
N PRO A 157 -16.64 32.56 -0.59
CA PRO A 157 -17.72 31.64 -0.29
C PRO A 157 -17.63 31.12 1.14
N ILE A 158 -18.80 30.85 1.73
CA ILE A 158 -18.92 30.08 2.95
C ILE A 158 -19.43 28.69 2.58
N TYR A 159 -18.74 27.66 3.03
CA TYR A 159 -19.15 26.28 2.85
C TYR A 159 -19.94 25.80 4.06
N VAL A 160 -21.04 25.11 3.80
CA VAL A 160 -21.85 24.39 4.79
C VAL A 160 -21.52 22.91 4.70
N ILE A 161 -21.21 22.30 5.84
CA ILE A 161 -20.78 20.90 5.95
C ILE A 161 -21.79 20.16 6.82
N ASN A 162 -22.51 19.21 6.22
CA ASN A 162 -23.41 18.32 6.94
C ASN A 162 -22.63 17.09 7.41
N VAL A 163 -22.77 16.78 8.69
CA VAL A 163 -22.03 15.70 9.35
C VAL A 163 -22.99 14.83 10.16
N GLU A 164 -22.97 13.54 9.91
CA GLU A 164 -23.64 12.54 10.74
C GLU A 164 -22.70 12.10 11.86
N GLN A 165 -22.99 12.56 13.08
CA GLN A 165 -22.27 12.13 14.27
C GLN A 165 -22.87 10.81 14.78
N ILE A 166 -22.05 9.77 14.77
CA ILE A 166 -22.39 8.41 15.14
C ILE A 166 -22.05 8.21 16.62
N ALA A 167 -23.01 7.71 17.41
CA ALA A 167 -22.75 7.33 18.79
C ALA A 167 -22.08 5.95 18.85
N PRO A 168 -21.05 5.72 19.70
CA PRO A 168 -20.42 4.41 19.85
C PRO A 168 -21.41 3.29 20.23
N THR A 169 -22.52 3.65 20.89
CA THR A 169 -23.53 2.71 21.41
C THR A 169 -24.81 2.69 20.58
N ASP A 170 -24.97 3.57 19.60
CA ASP A 170 -26.17 3.67 18.77
C ASP A 170 -25.78 4.10 17.34
N VAL A 171 -25.25 3.15 16.60
CA VAL A 171 -24.75 3.37 15.24
C VAL A 171 -25.89 3.65 14.24
N ALA A 172 -27.10 3.17 14.53
CA ALA A 172 -28.24 3.26 13.63
C ALA A 172 -28.91 4.64 13.62
N ASN A 173 -28.69 5.47 14.65
CA ASN A 173 -29.35 6.77 14.80
C ASN A 173 -28.32 7.90 14.93
N PRO A 174 -27.67 8.31 13.82
CA PRO A 174 -26.71 9.40 13.87
C PRO A 174 -27.40 10.75 14.14
N THR A 175 -26.68 11.63 14.84
CA THR A 175 -27.10 13.02 15.07
C THR A 175 -26.54 13.91 13.96
N LEU A 176 -27.41 14.69 13.30
CA LEU A 176 -26.96 15.65 12.28
C LEU A 176 -26.33 16.88 12.95
N LEU A 177 -25.09 17.17 12.59
CA LEU A 177 -24.38 18.41 12.88
C LEU A 177 -24.16 19.20 11.59
N VAL A 178 -24.15 20.53 11.71
CA VAL A 178 -23.89 21.43 10.58
C VAL A 178 -22.78 22.39 10.96
N TYR A 179 -21.70 22.39 10.18
CA TYR A 179 -20.60 23.34 10.31
C TYR A 179 -20.61 24.34 9.16
N ARG A 180 -20.04 25.52 9.41
CA ARG A 180 -19.79 26.54 8.39
C ARG A 180 -18.32 26.92 8.40
N ALA A 181 -17.69 26.94 7.24
CA ALA A 181 -16.26 27.21 7.10
C ALA A 181 -15.96 28.06 5.86
N LYS A 182 -14.97 28.95 5.98
CA LYS A 182 -14.41 29.69 4.82
C LYS A 182 -13.52 28.79 3.95
N ASN A 183 -12.86 27.82 4.58
CA ASN A 183 -11.93 26.92 3.94
C ASN A 183 -12.30 25.47 4.29
N VAL A 184 -12.32 24.59 3.30
CA VAL A 184 -12.55 23.16 3.43
C VAL A 184 -11.41 22.42 2.75
N ILE A 185 -10.74 21.55 3.50
CA ILE A 185 -9.68 20.68 3.01
C ILE A 185 -10.21 19.25 2.98
N PHE A 186 -10.33 18.67 1.79
CA PHE A 186 -10.70 17.27 1.61
C PHE A 186 -9.46 16.39 1.79
N SER A 187 -9.54 15.48 2.75
CA SER A 187 -8.49 14.50 3.08
C SER A 187 -9.10 13.12 3.36
N ALA A 188 -10.16 12.75 2.63
CA ALA A 188 -10.89 11.49 2.82
C ALA A 188 -10.26 10.29 2.08
N GLY A 189 -9.08 10.52 1.48
CA GLY A 189 -8.33 9.53 0.71
C GLY A 189 -8.79 9.45 -0.74
N SER A 190 -7.95 8.84 -1.58
CA SER A 190 -8.17 8.68 -3.03
C SER A 190 -9.55 8.14 -3.40
N MET A 191 -10.09 7.22 -2.59
CA MET A 191 -11.38 6.57 -2.86
C MET A 191 -12.61 7.46 -2.62
N HIS A 192 -12.53 8.40 -1.67
CA HIS A 192 -13.71 9.18 -1.25
C HIS A 192 -13.62 10.64 -1.65
N THR A 193 -12.44 11.26 -1.61
CA THR A 193 -12.30 12.68 -1.92
C THR A 193 -12.81 13.01 -3.31
N ALA A 194 -12.46 12.20 -4.32
CA ALA A 194 -12.89 12.44 -5.69
C ALA A 194 -14.40 12.24 -5.89
N SER A 195 -14.98 11.16 -5.35
CA SER A 195 -16.43 10.91 -5.45
C SER A 195 -17.23 11.97 -4.70
N MET A 196 -16.81 12.38 -3.51
CA MET A 196 -17.44 13.47 -2.75
C MET A 196 -17.46 14.77 -3.56
N LEU A 197 -16.33 15.20 -4.13
CA LEU A 197 -16.27 16.42 -4.94
C LEU A 197 -17.17 16.35 -6.18
N LEU A 198 -17.19 15.20 -6.86
CA LEU A 198 -18.07 14.98 -8.02
C LEU A 198 -19.54 15.00 -7.62
N GLU A 199 -19.91 14.29 -6.55
CA GLU A 199 -21.28 14.29 -6.05
C GLU A 199 -21.74 15.69 -5.65
N TYR A 200 -20.93 16.41 -4.88
CA TYR A 200 -21.33 17.71 -4.36
C TYR A 200 -21.40 18.79 -5.45
N SER A 201 -20.61 18.67 -6.52
CA SER A 201 -20.68 19.57 -7.69
C SER A 201 -21.78 19.21 -8.69
N ASN A 202 -22.29 17.97 -8.68
CA ASN A 202 -23.27 17.50 -9.65
C ASN A 202 -24.69 17.30 -9.06
N ASN A 203 -24.84 17.33 -7.74
CA ASN A 203 -26.12 17.25 -7.06
C ASN A 203 -26.66 18.62 -6.63
N PRO A 204 -28.00 18.74 -6.43
CA PRO A 204 -28.62 19.97 -5.96
C PRO A 204 -28.07 20.46 -4.62
N ASN A 205 -28.02 21.78 -4.45
CA ASN A 205 -27.76 22.40 -3.15
C ASN A 205 -28.99 22.18 -2.23
N PRO A 206 -28.84 21.63 -1.02
CA PRO A 206 -29.96 21.39 -0.12
C PRO A 206 -30.75 22.65 0.29
N GLU A 207 -30.08 23.80 0.36
CA GLU A 207 -30.69 25.09 0.74
C GLU A 207 -31.15 25.91 -0.49
N ALA A 208 -30.74 25.50 -1.70
CA ALA A 208 -31.13 26.14 -2.97
C ALA A 208 -31.24 25.09 -4.11
N PRO A 209 -32.33 24.29 -4.16
CA PRO A 209 -32.42 23.08 -5.00
C PRO A 209 -32.27 23.31 -6.52
N ASP A 210 -32.48 24.54 -7.00
CA ASP A 210 -32.29 24.91 -8.41
C ASP A 210 -30.80 25.14 -8.77
N THR A 211 -29.90 25.07 -7.79
CA THR A 211 -28.45 25.26 -7.93
C THR A 211 -27.69 23.98 -7.56
N LYS A 212 -26.40 23.92 -7.88
CA LYS A 212 -25.51 22.82 -7.47
C LYS A 212 -24.88 23.09 -6.11
N GLY A 213 -24.56 22.03 -5.37
CA GLY A 213 -23.94 22.14 -4.04
C GLY A 213 -22.58 22.86 -4.10
N LEU A 214 -21.70 22.39 -4.98
CA LEU A 214 -20.42 23.04 -5.32
C LEU A 214 -20.47 23.58 -6.76
N PRO A 215 -19.58 24.54 -7.11
CA PRO A 215 -19.45 25.01 -8.49
C PRO A 215 -19.03 23.86 -9.41
N ALA A 216 -19.22 24.07 -10.72
CA ALA A 216 -18.72 23.11 -11.71
C ALA A 216 -17.19 23.02 -11.63
N LEU A 217 -16.68 21.81 -11.41
CA LEU A 217 -15.26 21.53 -11.21
C LEU A 217 -14.58 21.10 -12.51
N SER A 218 -13.25 21.11 -12.51
CA SER A 218 -12.42 20.62 -13.60
C SER A 218 -12.87 19.23 -14.07
N LYS A 219 -12.87 19.01 -15.38
CA LYS A 219 -13.17 17.70 -15.98
C LYS A 219 -12.18 16.58 -15.59
N TYR A 220 -11.07 16.95 -14.95
CA TYR A 220 -10.05 16.02 -14.46
C TYR A 220 -10.32 15.54 -13.03
N VAL A 221 -11.29 16.10 -12.30
CA VAL A 221 -11.74 15.54 -11.02
C VAL A 221 -12.32 14.15 -11.27
N GLY A 222 -11.89 13.18 -10.48
CA GLY A 222 -12.20 11.76 -10.63
C GLY A 222 -11.37 11.03 -11.68
N LYS A 223 -10.38 11.65 -12.33
CA LYS A 223 -9.53 10.98 -13.34
C LYS A 223 -8.19 10.57 -12.76
N PHE A 224 -7.44 9.78 -13.53
CA PHE A 224 -6.07 9.38 -13.22
C PHE A 224 -5.96 8.60 -11.89
N TRP A 225 -6.96 7.77 -11.59
CA TRP A 225 -6.91 6.90 -10.43
C TRP A 225 -6.09 5.65 -10.72
N GLY A 226 -5.34 5.18 -9.73
CA GLY A 226 -4.49 4.00 -9.86
C GLY A 226 -4.33 3.23 -8.56
N GLN A 227 -4.04 1.93 -8.71
CA GLN A 227 -3.82 1.01 -7.60
C GLN A 227 -2.34 0.89 -7.21
N ASN A 228 -1.53 1.89 -7.58
CA ASN A 228 -0.11 2.02 -7.28
C ASN A 228 0.83 0.93 -7.83
N GLY A 229 0.33 -0.04 -8.59
CA GLY A 229 1.13 -1.19 -9.01
C GLY A 229 1.19 -2.29 -7.94
N ASP A 230 0.28 -2.25 -6.96
CA ASP A 230 0.20 -3.24 -5.89
C ASP A 230 -0.16 -4.63 -6.47
N VAL A 231 0.71 -5.61 -6.24
CA VAL A 231 0.46 -7.02 -6.58
C VAL A 231 0.87 -7.88 -5.37
N THR A 232 -0.06 -8.67 -4.85
CA THR A 232 0.18 -9.48 -3.65
C THR A 232 0.47 -10.93 -4.03
N GLY A 233 1.46 -11.55 -3.41
CA GLY A 233 1.74 -12.97 -3.56
C GLY A 233 1.60 -13.69 -2.23
N THR A 234 0.96 -14.85 -2.24
CA THR A 234 0.76 -15.72 -1.07
C THR A 234 1.29 -17.11 -1.40
N GLN A 235 2.18 -17.62 -0.57
CA GLN A 235 2.72 -18.97 -0.69
C GLN A 235 2.01 -19.92 0.27
N ASP A 236 1.34 -20.94 -0.28
CA ASP A 236 0.86 -22.09 0.47
C ASP A 236 2.04 -23.02 0.81
N LEU A 237 2.14 -23.37 2.08
CA LEU A 237 3.13 -24.25 2.66
C LEU A 237 2.46 -25.57 3.06
N SER A 238 3.21 -26.66 2.99
CA SER A 238 2.71 -27.98 3.37
C SER A 238 2.70 -28.22 4.88
N ILE A 239 3.15 -27.25 5.67
CA ILE A 239 3.40 -27.34 7.11
C ILE A 239 2.94 -26.08 7.86
N LYS A 240 2.62 -26.27 9.15
CA LYS A 240 2.29 -25.18 10.07
C LYS A 240 3.42 -24.17 10.21
N THR A 241 3.10 -22.92 9.87
CA THR A 241 3.91 -21.74 10.16
C THR A 241 3.62 -21.29 11.59
N ARG A 242 4.64 -21.20 12.45
CA ARG A 242 4.46 -20.90 13.89
C ARG A 242 4.18 -19.41 14.12
N PRO A 243 3.09 -19.02 14.81
CA PRO A 243 2.78 -17.60 15.10
C PRO A 243 3.67 -16.95 16.17
N SER A 244 4.26 -17.73 17.08
CA SER A 244 4.75 -17.24 18.37
C SER A 244 6.21 -16.76 18.45
N ASP A 245 6.93 -16.64 17.34
CA ASP A 245 8.39 -16.39 17.35
C ASP A 245 8.82 -15.02 16.77
N GLY A 246 7.87 -14.12 16.51
CA GLY A 246 8.14 -12.82 15.89
C GLY A 246 8.53 -12.95 14.41
N GLY A 247 8.08 -12.00 13.59
CA GLY A 247 8.40 -12.00 12.16
C GLY A 247 9.91 -11.78 11.94
N PRO A 248 10.57 -12.49 11.01
CA PRO A 248 11.93 -12.16 10.64
C PRO A 248 11.97 -10.77 10.00
N GLY A 249 13.10 -10.06 10.15
CA GLY A 249 13.25 -8.72 9.56
C GLY A 249 12.95 -8.69 8.06
N SER A 250 12.18 -7.69 7.64
CA SER A 250 11.82 -7.47 6.24
C SER A 250 13.07 -7.24 5.38
N THR A 251 13.16 -7.97 4.26
CA THR A 251 14.21 -7.79 3.25
C THR A 251 13.55 -7.69 1.89
N ASP A 252 14.16 -6.94 0.99
CA ASP A 252 13.62 -6.73 -0.34
C ASP A 252 14.70 -6.78 -1.41
N ALA A 253 14.27 -7.04 -2.64
CA ALA A 253 15.13 -7.02 -3.81
C ALA A 253 14.44 -6.26 -4.95
N SER A 254 15.16 -5.32 -5.54
CA SER A 254 14.77 -4.59 -6.75
C SER A 254 15.38 -5.29 -7.96
N PHE A 255 14.56 -5.56 -8.96
CA PHE A 255 14.93 -6.20 -10.22
C PHE A 255 14.74 -5.20 -11.35
N TYR A 256 15.81 -4.92 -12.09
CA TYR A 256 15.82 -3.93 -13.17
C TYR A 256 15.86 -4.64 -14.51
N PHE A 257 15.00 -4.21 -15.43
CA PHE A 257 14.94 -4.72 -16.80
C PHE A 257 15.66 -3.81 -17.80
N VAL A 258 16.01 -2.60 -17.36
CA VAL A 258 16.86 -1.64 -18.07
C VAL A 258 18.11 -1.41 -17.22
N ASN A 259 19.28 -1.37 -17.87
CA ASN A 259 20.52 -1.01 -17.19
C ASN A 259 20.68 0.51 -17.24
N ASP A 260 20.51 1.19 -16.11
CA ASP A 260 20.62 2.65 -16.06
C ASP A 260 21.36 3.09 -14.78
N ASP A 261 22.66 3.35 -14.97
CA ASP A 261 23.56 3.80 -13.90
C ASP A 261 23.25 5.25 -13.43
N THR A 262 22.42 5.99 -14.18
CA THR A 262 22.06 7.40 -13.92
C THR A 262 20.86 7.59 -12.97
N LEU A 263 20.12 6.51 -12.66
CA LEU A 263 19.01 6.53 -11.69
C LEU A 263 19.47 6.62 -10.23
N ASN A 264 20.78 6.69 -9.98
CA ASN A 264 21.35 6.97 -8.67
C ASN A 264 21.48 8.49 -8.44
N GLY A 265 20.61 9.09 -7.63
CA GLY A 265 20.78 10.46 -7.09
C GLY A 265 20.47 11.59 -8.08
N ILE A 266 19.19 11.75 -8.43
CA ILE A 266 18.72 12.41 -9.66
C ILE A 266 18.59 13.96 -9.57
N THR A 267 18.94 14.64 -10.67
CA THR A 267 18.08 15.62 -11.37
C THR A 267 18.38 15.53 -12.88
N LEU A 268 17.37 15.66 -13.73
CA LEU A 268 17.44 15.30 -15.15
C LEU A 268 17.68 16.54 -16.06
N PRO A 269 18.85 16.69 -16.71
CA PRO A 269 19.30 18.00 -17.21
C PRO A 269 19.38 18.17 -18.74
N ASP A 270 19.26 17.14 -19.59
CA ASP A 270 19.50 17.27 -21.04
C ASP A 270 18.84 16.21 -21.96
N ASP A 271 18.97 16.45 -23.27
CA ASP A 271 18.40 15.72 -24.41
C ASP A 271 18.85 14.25 -24.55
N GLU A 272 20.05 13.86 -24.11
CA GLU A 272 20.48 12.44 -24.10
C GLU A 272 19.64 11.64 -23.11
N LEU A 273 19.25 12.26 -22.00
CA LEU A 273 18.44 11.61 -21.00
C LEU A 273 16.96 11.54 -21.39
N GLU A 274 16.47 12.55 -22.11
CA GLU A 274 15.19 12.47 -22.82
C GLU A 274 15.21 11.31 -23.84
N ALA A 275 16.31 11.12 -24.58
CA ALA A 275 16.47 10.01 -25.53
C ALA A 275 16.52 8.64 -24.85
N ALA A 276 17.24 8.51 -23.72
CA ALA A 276 17.31 7.26 -22.95
C ALA A 276 15.97 6.91 -22.27
N PHE A 277 15.25 7.92 -21.75
CA PHE A 277 13.88 7.78 -21.27
C PHE A 277 12.97 7.28 -22.39
N ASN A 278 13.02 7.90 -23.57
CA ASN A 278 12.21 7.49 -24.72
C ASN A 278 12.55 6.08 -25.21
N GLN A 279 13.84 5.69 -25.24
CA GLN A 279 14.24 4.31 -25.56
C GLN A 279 13.77 3.30 -24.52
N SER A 280 13.80 3.65 -23.24
CA SER A 280 13.29 2.80 -22.15
C SER A 280 11.77 2.64 -22.25
N ILE A 281 11.06 3.73 -22.54
CA ILE A 281 9.63 3.76 -22.85
C ILE A 281 9.30 2.86 -24.05
N ASP A 282 10.07 2.94 -25.13
CA ASP A 282 9.84 2.11 -26.31
C ASP A 282 10.16 0.63 -26.07
N TYR A 283 11.22 0.32 -25.31
CA TYR A 283 11.50 -1.04 -24.87
C TYR A 283 10.39 -1.61 -23.97
N MET A 284 9.91 -0.82 -23.01
CA MET A 284 8.80 -1.20 -22.11
C MET A 284 7.51 -1.46 -22.90
N LYS A 285 7.19 -0.62 -23.90
CA LYS A 285 6.05 -0.82 -24.80
C LYS A 285 6.17 -2.11 -25.62
N VAL A 286 7.34 -2.36 -26.23
CA VAL A 286 7.58 -3.54 -27.07
C VAL A 286 7.46 -4.83 -26.27
N ASN A 287 7.94 -4.84 -25.03
CA ASN A 287 8.00 -6.04 -24.19
C ASN A 287 6.88 -6.13 -23.16
N LYS A 288 5.92 -5.20 -23.17
CA LYS A 288 4.81 -5.12 -22.20
C LYS A 288 5.30 -5.22 -20.74
N SER A 289 6.42 -4.57 -20.41
CA SER A 289 7.15 -4.78 -19.15
C SER A 289 7.40 -3.48 -18.40
N ALA A 290 7.32 -3.53 -17.07
CA ALA A 290 7.84 -2.45 -16.21
C ALA A 290 9.38 -2.30 -16.39
N SER A 291 9.92 -1.09 -16.21
CA SER A 291 11.38 -0.88 -16.19
C SER A 291 12.03 -1.52 -14.95
N PHE A 292 11.26 -1.72 -13.89
CA PHE A 292 11.69 -2.46 -12.70
C PHE A 292 10.51 -3.04 -11.89
N ILE A 293 10.80 -4.02 -11.04
CA ILE A 293 9.91 -4.51 -9.99
C ILE A 293 10.64 -4.68 -8.66
N ARG A 294 9.96 -4.38 -7.55
CA ARG A 294 10.45 -4.60 -6.19
C ARG A 294 9.71 -5.78 -5.57
N LEU A 295 10.44 -6.85 -5.27
CA LEU A 295 9.93 -7.97 -4.48
C LEU A 295 10.32 -7.78 -3.02
N MET A 296 9.33 -7.59 -2.17
CA MET A 296 9.55 -7.44 -0.74
C MET A 296 9.12 -8.73 -0.03
N LEU A 297 10.09 -9.41 0.57
CA LEU A 297 9.80 -10.43 1.56
C LEU A 297 9.43 -9.71 2.85
N TYR A 298 8.15 -9.39 2.95
CA TYR A 298 7.54 -8.87 4.15
C TYR A 298 7.05 -10.07 4.98
N PRO A 299 7.27 -10.11 6.30
CA PRO A 299 6.59 -11.06 7.16
C PRO A 299 5.13 -10.62 7.33
N ALA A 300 4.36 -10.58 6.24
CA ALA A 300 2.94 -10.38 6.34
C ALA A 300 2.36 -11.73 6.74
N TRP A 301 1.88 -11.78 7.97
CA TRP A 301 0.94 -12.79 8.48
C TRP A 301 1.58 -14.11 8.90
N TYR A 302 1.46 -14.38 10.20
CA TYR A 302 1.39 -15.73 10.75
C TYR A 302 0.04 -15.94 11.46
N ASP A 303 -0.97 -15.09 11.18
CA ASP A 303 -2.23 -15.13 11.91
C ASP A 303 -3.18 -16.16 11.29
N GLU A 304 -3.47 -17.19 12.09
CA GLU A 304 -4.52 -18.22 12.03
C GLU A 304 -4.73 -19.06 10.76
N ALA A 305 -4.09 -18.76 9.62
CA ALA A 305 -4.04 -19.66 8.49
C ALA A 305 -2.78 -20.54 8.60
N ASP A 306 -3.01 -21.76 9.08
CA ASP A 306 -2.05 -22.83 9.41
C ASP A 306 -0.95 -23.15 8.36
N ASN A 307 -0.74 -22.43 7.26
CA ASN A 307 0.15 -22.84 6.15
C ASN A 307 0.60 -21.69 5.18
N LEU A 308 0.57 -20.38 5.52
CA LEU A 308 0.87 -19.32 4.52
C LEU A 308 2.18 -18.54 4.77
N GLN A 309 2.93 -18.22 3.70
CA GLN A 309 4.04 -17.23 3.67
C GLN A 309 3.73 -16.17 2.61
N ASN A 310 3.56 -14.92 2.98
CA ASN A 310 3.22 -13.85 2.03
C ASN A 310 4.46 -13.10 1.53
N THR A 311 4.38 -12.64 0.29
CA THR A 311 5.34 -11.77 -0.38
C THR A 311 4.57 -10.60 -0.96
N TYR A 312 4.88 -9.38 -0.52
CA TYR A 312 4.26 -8.17 -1.05
C TYR A 312 5.09 -7.65 -2.21
N ASN A 313 4.46 -7.29 -3.32
CA ASN A 313 5.16 -6.85 -4.53
C ASN A 313 4.60 -5.51 -5.00
N MET A 314 5.51 -4.64 -5.41
CA MET A 314 5.16 -3.37 -6.06
C MET A 314 6.02 -3.21 -7.30
N SER A 315 5.43 -2.73 -8.38
CA SER A 315 6.13 -2.46 -9.65
C SER A 315 5.67 -1.15 -10.25
N VAL A 316 6.48 -0.61 -11.16
CA VAL A 316 6.12 0.58 -11.92
C VAL A 316 5.27 0.18 -13.11
N CYS A 317 4.03 0.65 -13.15
CA CYS A 317 3.18 0.51 -14.33
C CYS A 317 3.50 1.60 -15.35
N TYR A 318 3.50 1.25 -16.63
CA TYR A 318 3.63 2.18 -17.75
C TYR A 318 2.41 3.10 -17.85
N GLN A 319 1.21 2.57 -17.57
CA GLN A 319 0.01 3.37 -17.31
C GLN A 319 -0.45 3.20 -15.86
N PRO A 320 0.07 4.00 -14.91
CA PRO A 320 -0.23 3.82 -13.49
C PRO A 320 -1.64 4.25 -13.09
N ALA A 321 -2.36 4.94 -13.97
CA ALA A 321 -3.54 5.73 -13.60
C ALA A 321 -4.74 5.58 -14.57
N PRO A 322 -5.16 4.35 -14.97
CA PRO A 322 -6.21 4.18 -15.97
C PRO A 322 -7.63 4.30 -15.38
N GLY A 323 -7.75 4.41 -14.06
CA GLY A 323 -9.03 4.47 -13.37
C GLY A 323 -9.67 5.84 -13.40
N GLU A 324 -10.99 5.84 -13.31
CA GLU A 324 -11.80 7.05 -13.21
C GLU A 324 -13.09 6.83 -12.42
N PHE A 325 -13.65 7.91 -11.86
CA PHE A 325 -14.94 7.90 -11.19
C PHE A 325 -16.04 8.23 -12.20
N LEU A 326 -16.99 7.31 -12.36
CA LEU A 326 -18.12 7.44 -13.27
C LEU A 326 -19.43 7.52 -12.48
N VAL A 327 -20.45 8.15 -13.06
CA VAL A 327 -21.80 8.15 -12.46
C VAL A 327 -22.29 6.71 -12.39
N ASP A 328 -22.73 6.28 -11.21
CA ASP A 328 -23.38 4.98 -11.03
C ASP A 328 -24.72 4.99 -11.79
N PRO A 329 -24.89 4.14 -12.83
CA PRO A 329 -26.12 4.11 -13.63
C PRO A 329 -27.39 3.79 -12.84
N ALA A 330 -27.28 3.17 -11.66
CA ALA A 330 -28.41 2.88 -10.77
C ALA A 330 -28.86 4.11 -9.96
N SER A 331 -27.94 5.02 -9.65
CA SER A 331 -28.21 6.23 -8.85
C SER A 331 -29.09 7.24 -9.61
N ASP A 332 -28.80 7.42 -10.89
CA ASP A 332 -29.50 8.36 -11.79
C ASP A 332 -30.97 7.96 -12.02
N LYS A 333 -31.29 6.66 -11.87
CA LYS A 333 -32.63 6.12 -12.12
C LYS A 333 -33.55 6.10 -10.91
N SER A 334 -33.00 6.10 -9.69
CA SER A 334 -33.76 5.73 -8.47
C SER A 334 -33.99 6.90 -7.51
N SER A 335 -33.01 7.79 -7.33
CA SER A 335 -33.04 8.82 -6.28
C SER A 335 -33.00 10.25 -6.79
N GLY A 336 -32.67 10.48 -8.07
CA GLY A 336 -32.37 11.80 -8.62
C GLY A 336 -31.03 12.39 -8.13
N ARG A 337 -30.35 11.71 -7.19
CA ARG A 337 -28.98 12.00 -6.75
C ARG A 337 -28.01 11.17 -7.57
N LYS A 338 -27.01 11.83 -8.14
CA LYS A 338 -25.87 11.20 -8.80
C LYS A 338 -24.88 10.74 -7.76
N VAL A 339 -24.55 9.46 -7.77
CA VAL A 339 -23.46 8.85 -7.00
C VAL A 339 -22.34 8.49 -7.96
N TYR A 340 -21.09 8.60 -7.52
CA TYR A 340 -19.93 8.30 -8.35
C TYR A 340 -19.16 7.11 -7.82
N SER A 341 -18.96 6.12 -8.69
CA SER A 341 -18.26 4.87 -8.38
C SER A 341 -16.98 4.77 -9.20
N LEU A 342 -15.95 4.18 -8.61
CA LEU A 342 -14.69 3.93 -9.31
C LEU A 342 -14.92 2.89 -10.42
N TYR A 343 -14.66 3.30 -11.65
CA TYR A 343 -14.38 2.42 -12.77
C TYR A 343 -12.88 2.20 -12.85
N TYR A 344 -12.50 0.94 -12.95
CA TYR A 344 -11.13 0.54 -13.18
C TYR A 344 -11.10 -0.57 -14.24
N PRO A 345 -10.33 -0.40 -15.35
CA PRO A 345 -10.33 -1.39 -16.40
C PRO A 345 -9.72 -2.70 -15.91
N ASN A 346 -10.28 -3.81 -16.38
CA ASN A 346 -9.76 -5.13 -16.09
C ASN A 346 -8.35 -5.29 -16.65
N THR A 347 -7.51 -6.03 -15.94
CA THR A 347 -6.22 -6.48 -16.48
C THR A 347 -6.49 -7.62 -17.46
N PRO A 348 -6.01 -7.54 -18.72
CA PRO A 348 -6.31 -8.52 -19.75
C PRO A 348 -5.57 -9.81 -19.46
N THR A 349 -6.13 -10.89 -19.98
CA THR A 349 -5.58 -12.24 -19.93
C THR A 349 -5.08 -12.66 -21.31
N GLU A 350 -4.31 -13.74 -21.42
CA GLU A 350 -3.87 -14.28 -22.73
C GLU A 350 -5.03 -14.62 -23.68
N LYS A 351 -6.27 -14.75 -23.19
CA LYS A 351 -7.46 -14.96 -24.01
C LYS A 351 -7.96 -13.70 -24.71
N ASP A 352 -7.44 -12.54 -24.34
CA ASP A 352 -7.82 -11.22 -24.87
C ASP A 352 -6.86 -10.74 -25.99
N GLU A 353 -5.86 -11.56 -26.37
CA GLU A 353 -4.98 -11.28 -27.51
C GLU A 353 -5.77 -11.26 -28.83
N GLY A 354 -5.92 -10.06 -29.42
CA GLY A 354 -6.59 -9.85 -30.71
C GLY A 354 -7.90 -9.05 -30.66
N ALA A 355 -8.30 -8.53 -29.50
CA ALA A 355 -9.39 -7.55 -29.44
C ALA A 355 -8.93 -6.17 -29.97
N GLU A 356 -9.68 -5.60 -30.93
CA GLU A 356 -9.40 -4.29 -31.51
C GLU A 356 -9.69 -3.15 -30.50
N PRO A 357 -8.81 -2.15 -30.40
CA PRO A 357 -8.99 -1.03 -29.48
C PRO A 357 -10.08 -0.05 -29.95
N THR A 358 -10.95 0.36 -29.03
CA THR A 358 -11.87 1.49 -29.14
C THR A 358 -11.15 2.81 -28.87
N GLU A 359 -11.32 3.80 -29.76
CA GLU A 359 -10.64 5.09 -29.61
C GLU A 359 -11.02 5.82 -28.31
N VAL A 360 -9.99 6.27 -27.58
CA VAL A 360 -9.94 6.87 -26.23
C VAL A 360 -9.77 5.84 -25.08
N GLY A 361 -8.52 5.63 -24.68
CA GLY A 361 -8.17 4.93 -23.42
C GLY A 361 -7.81 3.45 -23.55
N ASP A 362 -7.67 2.94 -24.77
CA ASP A 362 -7.53 1.52 -25.00
C ASP A 362 -6.09 1.01 -24.88
N ILE A 363 -5.76 0.61 -23.67
CA ILE A 363 -5.17 -0.70 -23.46
C ILE A 363 -5.82 -1.26 -22.19
N ASN A 364 -6.13 -2.54 -22.17
CA ASN A 364 -6.51 -3.22 -20.95
C ASN A 364 -5.24 -3.23 -20.03
N VAL A 365 -5.09 -2.34 -19.04
CA VAL A 365 -3.76 -2.14 -18.37
C VAL A 365 -3.72 -2.18 -16.86
N GLY A 366 -4.86 -2.26 -16.15
CA GLY A 366 -4.97 -2.00 -14.70
C GLY A 366 -3.67 -2.18 -13.90
N VAL A 367 -3.12 -3.40 -13.86
CA VAL A 367 -1.75 -3.67 -13.36
C VAL A 367 -0.95 -4.61 -14.27
N LEU A 368 -1.23 -4.61 -15.58
CA LEU A 368 -0.66 -5.58 -16.51
C LEU A 368 0.87 -5.61 -16.47
N ASP A 369 1.51 -4.45 -16.52
CA ASP A 369 2.98 -4.34 -16.51
C ASP A 369 3.58 -4.89 -15.22
N SER A 370 2.87 -4.67 -14.10
CA SER A 370 3.26 -5.19 -12.79
C SER A 370 3.19 -6.72 -12.75
N VAL A 371 2.11 -7.29 -13.28
CA VAL A 371 1.94 -8.74 -13.41
C VAL A 371 3.01 -9.34 -14.32
N ASN A 372 3.28 -8.73 -15.48
CA ASN A 372 4.29 -9.21 -16.43
C ASN A 372 5.71 -9.15 -15.87
N ALA A 373 6.07 -8.05 -15.19
CA ALA A 373 7.36 -7.91 -14.54
C ALA A 373 7.54 -8.96 -13.43
N LEU A 374 6.51 -9.18 -12.60
CA LEU A 374 6.52 -10.23 -11.57
C LEU A 374 6.67 -11.63 -12.20
N THR A 375 5.93 -11.92 -13.27
CA THR A 375 6.03 -13.18 -14.01
C THR A 375 7.45 -13.45 -14.48
N THR A 376 8.08 -12.42 -15.04
CA THR A 376 9.44 -12.51 -15.58
C THR A 376 10.44 -12.81 -14.47
N VAL A 377 10.35 -12.09 -13.35
CA VAL A 377 11.22 -12.35 -12.18
C VAL A 377 11.01 -13.76 -11.64
N LEU A 378 9.76 -14.20 -11.45
CA LEU A 378 9.47 -15.54 -10.93
C LEU A 378 9.91 -16.65 -11.88
N THR A 379 9.81 -16.44 -13.20
CA THR A 379 10.31 -17.37 -14.23
C THR A 379 11.82 -17.52 -14.14
N THR A 380 12.58 -16.42 -14.23
CA THR A 380 14.05 -16.46 -14.11
C THR A 380 14.49 -17.01 -12.76
N TRP A 381 13.78 -16.64 -11.69
CA TRP A 381 14.03 -17.19 -10.36
C TRP A 381 13.89 -18.71 -10.34
N GLY A 382 12.84 -19.25 -10.95
CA GLY A 382 12.63 -20.68 -11.09
C GLY A 382 13.72 -21.35 -11.94
N GLU A 383 14.08 -20.81 -13.10
CA GLU A 383 15.11 -21.40 -13.98
C GLU A 383 16.48 -21.50 -13.29
N VAL A 384 16.88 -20.46 -12.55
CA VAL A 384 18.15 -20.43 -11.83
C VAL A 384 18.15 -21.37 -10.62
N ASN A 385 16.99 -21.54 -9.96
CA ASN A 385 16.90 -22.26 -8.69
C ASN A 385 16.33 -23.68 -8.78
N ALA A 386 15.66 -24.05 -9.87
CA ALA A 386 15.08 -25.39 -10.05
C ALA A 386 16.17 -26.46 -9.98
N SER A 387 15.95 -27.47 -9.13
CA SER A 387 16.79 -28.65 -9.12
C SER A 387 16.51 -29.52 -10.34
N LYS A 388 17.52 -30.24 -10.86
CA LYS A 388 17.46 -30.96 -12.14
C LYS A 388 16.46 -32.13 -12.21
N GLU A 389 15.63 -32.35 -11.18
CA GLU A 389 14.59 -33.39 -11.18
C GLU A 389 13.30 -32.93 -10.48
N GLY A 390 12.20 -32.90 -11.24
CA GLY A 390 10.82 -32.89 -10.69
C GLY A 390 10.21 -31.54 -10.30
N GLU A 391 10.98 -30.45 -10.29
CA GLU A 391 10.48 -29.08 -10.04
C GLU A 391 10.28 -28.37 -11.39
N SER A 392 9.02 -28.12 -11.79
CA SER A 392 8.69 -27.50 -13.07
C SER A 392 7.91 -26.20 -12.89
N LEU A 393 8.41 -25.13 -13.53
CA LEU A 393 7.68 -23.90 -13.79
C LEU A 393 6.48 -24.22 -14.67
N THR A 394 5.27 -24.21 -14.11
CA THR A 394 4.05 -24.35 -14.93
C THR A 394 3.23 -23.07 -14.81
N ARG A 395 3.28 -22.21 -15.84
CA ARG A 395 2.27 -21.15 -16.03
C ARG A 395 0.95 -21.85 -16.32
N ARG A 396 -0.07 -21.66 -15.48
CA ARG A 396 -1.42 -22.16 -15.74
C ARG A 396 -2.24 -21.08 -16.42
N ASN A 397 -3.13 -21.48 -17.34
CA ASN A 397 -4.10 -20.58 -17.95
C ASN A 397 -5.01 -19.99 -16.86
N GLY A 398 -4.89 -18.69 -16.55
CA GLY A 398 -5.65 -18.03 -15.47
C GLY A 398 -4.81 -16.99 -14.71
N PRO A 399 -5.26 -16.51 -13.52
CA PRO A 399 -4.48 -15.60 -12.68
C PRO A 399 -3.07 -16.17 -12.42
N LEU A 400 -2.10 -15.26 -12.26
CA LEU A 400 -0.69 -15.61 -12.15
C LEU A 400 -0.47 -16.59 -10.97
N THR A 401 -0.21 -17.86 -11.29
CA THR A 401 0.03 -18.93 -10.31
C THR A 401 1.39 -19.55 -10.60
N TYR A 402 2.26 -19.56 -9.59
CA TYR A 402 3.57 -20.16 -9.61
C TYR A 402 3.55 -21.44 -8.78
N ARG A 403 4.06 -22.55 -9.33
CA ARG A 403 4.21 -23.81 -8.60
C ARG A 403 5.69 -24.10 -8.37
N GLY A 404 6.04 -24.18 -7.10
CA GLY A 404 7.40 -24.28 -6.61
C GLY A 404 7.48 -23.58 -5.25
N PRO A 405 8.36 -24.00 -4.34
CA PRO A 405 8.63 -23.18 -3.17
C PRO A 405 9.31 -21.87 -3.62
N LEU A 406 9.07 -20.72 -2.98
CA LEU A 406 10.20 -19.80 -2.74
C LEU A 406 11.12 -20.62 -1.84
N PRO A 407 12.26 -21.15 -2.33
CA PRO A 407 13.00 -22.19 -1.63
C PRO A 407 13.37 -21.73 -0.22
N ALA A 408 12.65 -22.19 0.81
CA ALA A 408 13.25 -22.36 2.11
C ALA A 408 14.23 -23.52 1.96
N LEU A 409 15.43 -23.43 2.54
CA LEU A 409 16.43 -24.51 2.47
C LEU A 409 15.79 -25.87 2.78
N GLN A 410 16.21 -26.92 2.09
CA GLN A 410 15.75 -28.30 2.32
C GLN A 410 15.81 -28.69 3.81
N SER A 411 16.76 -28.13 4.56
CA SER A 411 16.87 -28.27 6.02
C SER A 411 15.68 -27.71 6.79
N THR A 412 15.09 -26.60 6.37
CA THR A 412 13.90 -26.00 7.01
C THR A 412 12.65 -26.86 6.78
N ARG A 413 12.48 -27.36 5.54
CA ARG A 413 11.39 -28.27 5.15
C ARG A 413 11.46 -29.60 5.92
N LEU A 414 12.65 -30.18 6.06
CA LEU A 414 12.87 -31.47 6.72
C LEU A 414 12.73 -31.44 8.24
N HIS A 415 13.14 -30.36 8.90
CA HIS A 415 13.15 -30.31 10.37
C HIS A 415 11.75 -30.07 10.98
N HIS A 416 10.85 -29.37 10.30
CA HIS A 416 9.48 -29.12 10.79
C HIS A 416 8.47 -30.19 10.33
N ALA A 417 8.60 -30.72 9.11
CA ALA A 417 7.63 -31.69 8.58
C ALA A 417 7.65 -33.04 9.32
N ARG A 418 8.83 -33.46 9.83
CA ARG A 418 8.98 -34.76 10.53
C ARG A 418 8.43 -34.79 11.95
N SER A 419 8.14 -33.63 12.54
CA SER A 419 7.66 -33.53 13.93
C SER A 419 6.13 -33.45 14.06
N LEU A 420 5.38 -33.49 12.95
CA LEU A 420 3.92 -33.46 12.96
C LEU A 420 3.36 -34.85 12.63
N GLU A 421 2.60 -35.41 13.57
CA GLU A 421 2.04 -36.79 13.53
C GLU A 421 1.05 -37.04 12.37
N GLY A 422 0.71 -36.02 11.57
CA GLY A 422 -0.27 -36.09 10.47
C GLY A 422 0.27 -35.71 9.08
N TRP A 423 1.58 -35.74 8.85
CA TRP A 423 2.15 -35.40 7.53
C TRP A 423 1.81 -36.47 6.48
N ASP A 424 0.93 -36.14 5.52
CA ASP A 424 0.61 -36.96 4.35
C ASP A 424 1.52 -36.59 3.16
N PRO A 425 2.39 -37.49 2.68
CA PRO A 425 3.25 -37.26 1.52
C PRO A 425 2.49 -37.06 0.20
N LYS A 426 1.15 -37.21 0.18
CA LYS A 426 0.30 -37.05 -1.02
C LYS A 426 -0.40 -35.69 -1.13
N ARG A 427 -0.15 -34.74 -0.23
CA ARG A 427 -0.72 -33.38 -0.32
C ARG A 427 -0.12 -32.62 -1.53
N VAL A 428 -0.94 -31.78 -2.18
CA VAL A 428 -0.57 -31.00 -3.38
C VAL A 428 0.73 -30.21 -3.12
N PRO A 429 1.67 -30.10 -4.09
CA PRO A 429 2.89 -29.32 -3.92
C PRO A 429 2.62 -27.86 -3.52
N GLU A 430 3.50 -27.29 -2.70
CA GLU A 430 3.50 -25.86 -2.31
C GLU A 430 3.32 -24.94 -3.54
N GLU A 431 2.43 -23.96 -3.41
CA GLU A 431 1.97 -23.10 -4.52
C GLU A 431 2.07 -21.62 -4.10
N PHE A 432 2.65 -20.80 -4.96
CA PHE A 432 2.67 -19.35 -4.81
C PHE A 432 1.57 -18.77 -5.70
N VAL A 433 0.51 -18.29 -5.08
CA VAL A 433 -0.63 -17.67 -5.74
C VAL A 433 -0.44 -16.16 -5.71
N VAL A 434 -0.54 -15.51 -6.86
CA VAL A 434 -0.52 -14.06 -6.94
C VAL A 434 -1.93 -13.53 -7.10
N ALA A 435 -2.33 -12.67 -6.16
CA ALA A 435 -3.57 -11.92 -6.19
C ALA A 435 -3.29 -10.46 -6.64
N TYR A 436 -4.12 -9.99 -7.57
CA TYR A 436 -4.11 -8.64 -8.13
C TYR A 436 -5.53 -8.07 -8.11
N GLY A 437 -5.66 -6.74 -8.18
CA GLY A 437 -6.96 -6.06 -8.07
C GLY A 437 -7.37 -5.67 -6.64
N VAL A 438 -6.45 -5.80 -5.68
CA VAL A 438 -6.56 -5.24 -4.33
C VAL A 438 -5.38 -4.31 -4.13
N THR A 439 -5.63 -3.11 -3.62
CA THR A 439 -4.58 -2.15 -3.29
C THR A 439 -4.76 -1.62 -1.87
N ALA A 440 -3.64 -1.53 -1.16
CA ALA A 440 -3.58 -0.83 0.13
C ALA A 440 -3.23 0.65 -0.06
N HIS A 441 -2.80 1.03 -1.26
CA HIS A 441 -2.24 2.35 -1.58
C HIS A 441 -2.95 2.98 -2.79
N PRO A 442 -4.29 3.16 -2.77
CA PRO A 442 -4.98 3.82 -3.87
C PRO A 442 -4.56 5.30 -3.98
N LEU A 443 -4.32 5.77 -5.20
CA LEU A 443 -3.86 7.12 -5.51
C LEU A 443 -4.65 7.71 -6.68
N GLY A 444 -4.60 9.02 -6.83
CA GLY A 444 -5.23 9.74 -7.94
C GLY A 444 -6.69 10.11 -7.70
N GLY A 445 -7.33 10.69 -8.71
CA GLY A 445 -8.68 11.25 -8.61
C GLY A 445 -8.73 12.77 -8.43
N CYS A 446 -7.69 13.43 -7.91
CA CYS A 446 -7.63 14.90 -7.79
C CYS A 446 -6.23 15.45 -8.12
N VAL A 447 -5.61 14.94 -9.18
CA VAL A 447 -4.20 15.16 -9.53
C VAL A 447 -3.78 16.63 -9.62
N LEU A 448 -2.62 16.95 -9.03
CA LEU A 448 -1.97 18.26 -9.10
C LEU A 448 -1.65 18.69 -10.54
N GLY A 449 -1.89 19.96 -10.85
CA GLY A 449 -1.73 20.51 -12.20
C GLY A 449 -2.79 20.05 -13.21
N LYS A 450 -3.81 19.29 -12.75
CA LYS A 450 -4.94 18.83 -13.56
C LYS A 450 -6.27 19.18 -12.88
N ALA A 451 -6.69 18.41 -11.89
CA ALA A 451 -7.92 18.64 -11.13
C ALA A 451 -7.71 19.72 -10.06
N CYS A 452 -6.48 19.82 -9.54
CA CYS A 452 -6.06 20.84 -8.60
C CYS A 452 -4.92 21.67 -9.19
N ASN A 453 -4.69 22.87 -8.66
CA ASN A 453 -3.47 23.64 -8.94
C ASN A 453 -2.23 22.95 -8.33
N LYS A 454 -1.06 23.59 -8.40
CA LYS A 454 0.23 23.04 -7.90
C LYS A 454 0.30 22.86 -6.38
N HIS A 455 -0.73 23.28 -5.64
CA HIS A 455 -0.75 23.33 -4.18
C HIS A 455 -2.00 22.66 -3.60
N GLY A 456 -2.76 21.91 -4.40
CA GLY A 456 -3.94 21.17 -3.94
C GLY A 456 -5.23 21.99 -3.89
N GLN A 457 -5.29 23.22 -4.41
CA GLN A 457 -6.56 23.94 -4.52
C GLN A 457 -7.35 23.42 -5.73
N VAL A 458 -8.64 23.13 -5.55
CA VAL A 458 -9.49 22.54 -6.59
C VAL A 458 -9.70 23.54 -7.73
N LEU A 459 -9.64 23.07 -8.98
CA LEU A 459 -9.89 23.91 -10.17
C LEU A 459 -11.35 23.81 -10.62
N ALA A 460 -11.87 24.92 -11.14
CA ALA A 460 -13.18 25.03 -11.75
C ALA A 460 -13.21 24.37 -13.14
N ALA A 461 -14.40 24.36 -13.78
CA ALA A 461 -14.64 23.70 -15.07
C ALA A 461 -13.78 24.22 -16.23
N ASP A 462 -13.25 25.45 -16.14
CA ASP A 462 -12.29 26.00 -17.11
C ASP A 462 -10.89 25.35 -17.02
N ASN A 463 -10.62 24.58 -15.96
CA ASN A 463 -9.34 23.94 -15.65
C ASN A 463 -8.20 24.93 -15.35
N GLU A 464 -8.52 26.17 -15.03
CA GLU A 464 -7.54 27.24 -14.76
C GLU A 464 -7.86 27.99 -13.47
N THR A 465 -9.13 28.33 -13.25
CA THR A 465 -9.56 29.12 -12.10
C THR A 465 -9.62 28.24 -10.86
N ALA A 466 -8.92 28.65 -9.80
CA ALA A 466 -8.96 27.96 -8.53
C ALA A 466 -10.24 28.33 -7.75
N VAL A 467 -10.94 27.34 -7.21
CA VAL A 467 -12.14 27.53 -6.40
C VAL A 467 -11.74 28.09 -5.03
N PRO A 468 -12.19 29.30 -4.64
CA PRO A 468 -11.79 29.92 -3.38
C PRO A 468 -12.15 29.07 -2.17
N GLY A 469 -11.21 28.83 -1.26
CA GLY A 469 -11.46 28.10 -0.02
C GLY A 469 -11.65 26.58 -0.16
N LEU A 470 -11.52 25.99 -1.35
CA LEU A 470 -11.70 24.55 -1.57
C LEU A 470 -10.38 23.86 -1.93
N TYR A 471 -9.94 22.92 -1.08
CA TYR A 471 -8.64 22.27 -1.19
C TYR A 471 -8.75 20.74 -1.06
N VAL A 472 -7.75 20.04 -1.59
CA VAL A 472 -7.51 18.61 -1.45
C VAL A 472 -6.09 18.40 -0.95
N VAL A 473 -5.92 17.60 0.11
CA VAL A 473 -4.61 17.25 0.68
C VAL A 473 -4.66 15.79 1.14
N ASP A 474 -4.45 14.87 0.21
CA ASP A 474 -4.29 13.43 0.47
C ASP A 474 -3.65 12.73 -0.76
N GLY A 475 -3.66 11.38 -0.79
CA GLY A 475 -3.10 10.60 -1.89
C GLY A 475 -3.79 10.76 -3.25
N SER A 476 -4.96 11.42 -3.32
CA SER A 476 -5.62 11.71 -4.59
C SER A 476 -4.88 12.72 -5.46
N LEU A 477 -3.97 13.50 -4.86
CA LEU A 477 -3.13 14.48 -5.54
C LEU A 477 -2.06 13.85 -6.43
N ILE A 478 -1.71 12.58 -6.19
CA ILE A 478 -0.65 11.85 -6.87
C ILE A 478 -1.26 11.00 -7.99
N PRO A 479 -0.77 11.07 -9.23
CA PRO A 479 -1.36 10.33 -10.36
C PRO A 479 -1.05 8.83 -10.27
N GLY A 480 -1.98 8.07 -9.68
CA GLY A 480 -2.10 6.61 -9.77
C GLY A 480 -1.02 5.74 -9.13
N SER A 481 0.26 6.12 -9.16
CA SER A 481 1.37 5.38 -8.55
C SER A 481 2.47 6.31 -8.02
N THR A 482 3.18 5.85 -7.00
CA THR A 482 4.40 6.45 -6.46
C THR A 482 5.67 5.75 -6.93
N GLY A 483 5.56 4.81 -7.88
CA GLY A 483 6.70 4.18 -8.53
C GLY A 483 7.55 3.32 -7.59
N ALA A 484 6.92 2.42 -6.85
CA ALA A 484 7.51 1.56 -5.80
C ALA A 484 8.27 2.28 -4.65
N ALA A 485 8.23 3.63 -4.62
CA ALA A 485 8.56 4.39 -3.42
C ALA A 485 7.51 4.12 -2.33
N THR A 486 7.85 4.42 -1.07
CA THR A 486 6.94 4.24 0.06
C THR A 486 5.74 5.20 -0.07
N PRO A 487 4.51 4.73 -0.36
CA PRO A 487 3.41 5.63 -0.70
C PRO A 487 3.07 6.58 0.43
N ALA A 488 3.08 6.10 1.68
CA ALA A 488 2.80 6.92 2.86
C ALA A 488 3.76 8.11 3.02
N TRP A 489 5.05 7.93 2.72
CA TRP A 489 6.03 9.01 2.80
C TRP A 489 5.89 10.00 1.66
N THR A 490 5.61 9.51 0.44
CA THR A 490 5.37 10.38 -0.71
C THR A 490 4.10 11.23 -0.51
N ILE A 491 3.02 10.63 0.00
CA ILE A 491 1.78 11.34 0.35
C ILE A 491 2.06 12.39 1.43
N ALA A 492 2.80 12.04 2.49
CA ALA A 492 3.15 12.98 3.54
C ALA A 492 3.97 14.17 2.99
N ALA A 493 4.98 13.91 2.17
CA ALA A 493 5.81 14.95 1.56
C ALA A 493 5.00 15.91 0.66
N VAL A 494 4.09 15.35 -0.16
CA VAL A 494 3.18 16.15 -1.01
C VAL A 494 2.22 16.97 -0.14
N ALA A 495 1.69 16.37 0.93
CA ALA A 495 0.78 17.06 1.85
C ALA A 495 1.49 18.23 2.57
N GLU A 496 2.69 18.03 3.09
CA GLU A 496 3.49 19.09 3.72
C GLU A 496 3.81 20.24 2.75
N TYR A 497 4.22 19.90 1.52
CA TYR A 497 4.49 20.88 0.49
C TYR A 497 3.25 21.73 0.17
N CYS A 498 2.08 21.08 0.00
CA CYS A 498 0.83 21.78 -0.25
C CYS A 498 0.44 22.66 0.94
N MET A 499 0.48 22.12 2.17
CA MET A 499 0.11 22.85 3.39
C MET A 499 1.01 24.07 3.64
N THR A 500 2.30 24.00 3.32
CA THR A 500 3.21 25.16 3.41
C THR A 500 2.73 26.33 2.55
N LYS A 501 2.12 26.06 1.40
CA LYS A 501 1.61 27.08 0.48
C LYS A 501 0.17 27.50 0.80
N ILE A 502 -0.69 26.53 1.11
CA ILE A 502 -2.09 26.78 1.49
C ILE A 502 -2.16 27.65 2.75
N THR A 503 -1.33 27.37 3.76
CA THR A 503 -1.38 28.08 5.06
C THR A 503 -1.19 29.58 4.86
N GLY A 504 -0.24 30.01 4.04
CA GLY A 504 -0.01 31.42 3.74
C GLY A 504 -1.24 32.14 3.15
N ASN A 505 -2.10 31.41 2.44
CA ASN A 505 -3.36 31.95 1.89
C ASN A 505 -4.49 31.94 2.92
N ILE A 506 -4.55 30.94 3.79
CA ILE A 506 -5.64 30.77 4.77
C ILE A 506 -5.48 31.70 5.98
N VAL A 507 -4.26 31.81 6.52
CA VAL A 507 -3.99 32.61 7.74
C VAL A 507 -3.49 34.02 7.41
N GLY A 508 -3.18 34.30 6.14
CA GLY A 508 -2.48 35.50 5.68
C GLY A 508 -0.98 35.45 5.99
N THR A 509 -0.18 36.31 5.36
CA THR A 509 1.22 36.53 5.75
C THR A 509 1.24 37.23 7.10
N THR A 510 1.30 36.46 8.19
CA THR A 510 1.81 37.01 9.43
C THR A 510 3.30 37.26 9.22
N GLN A 511 3.70 38.52 9.05
CA GLN A 511 5.10 38.91 9.20
C GLN A 511 5.54 38.45 10.59
N GLN A 512 6.41 37.45 10.65
CA GLN A 512 7.29 37.24 11.80
C GLN A 512 8.49 38.17 11.66
#